data_AF-A0A0F9JK25-F1
#
_entry.id   AF-A0A0F9JK25-F1
#
_cell.length_a   1.000
_cell.length_b   1.000
_cell.length_c   1.000
_cell.angle_alpha   90.00
_cell.angle_beta   90.00
_cell.angle_gamma   90.00
#
_symmetry.space_group_name_H-M   'P 1'
#
loop_
_entity.id
_entity.type
_entity.pdbx_description
1 polymer ?
#
loop_
_entity_poly.entity_id
_entity_poly.type
_entity_poly.pdbx_seq_one_letter_code
_entity_poly.pdbx_strand_id
1 'polypeptide(L)'
;MGLEFKIDEIDLNALFKFKQIRNLYAHKNGIADKIFLDKLKDLKYREGDIVDLDLNIINVYSQVVHKIAIQFDTCFISKFPEFVI
;
A
#
# COMPACT_ATOMS: atom_id res chain seq x y z
N MET A 1 -26.40 8.45 0.21
CA MET A 1 -25.42 8.39 -0.90
C MET A 1 -24.25 7.56 -0.40
N GLY A 2 -23.99 6.40 -1.00
CA GLY A 2 -22.85 5.55 -0.65
C GLY A 2 -21.59 6.12 -1.26
N LEU A 3 -20.46 6.02 -0.55
CA LEU A 3 -19.15 6.41 -1.07
C LEU A 3 -18.89 5.63 -2.38
N GLU A 4 -18.65 6.33 -3.49
CA GLU A 4 -18.42 5.72 -4.82
C GLU A 4 -17.15 4.85 -4.84
N PHE A 5 -16.20 5.14 -3.96
CA PHE A 5 -15.01 4.34 -3.77
C PHE A 5 -15.07 3.70 -2.38
N LYS A 6 -14.76 2.42 -2.28
CA LYS A 6 -14.68 1.74 -0.98
C LYS A 6 -13.40 0.95 -0.98
N ILE A 7 -12.58 1.17 0.05
CA ILE A 7 -11.40 0.34 0.30
C ILE A 7 -11.91 -1.06 0.61
N ASP A 8 -11.56 -2.01 -0.26
CA ASP A 8 -11.90 -3.41 -0.10
C ASP A 8 -10.74 -4.21 0.51
N GLU A 9 -10.93 -5.51 0.69
CA GLU A 9 -9.91 -6.39 1.25
C GLU A 9 -8.66 -6.52 0.36
N ILE A 10 -8.80 -6.35 -0.95
CA ILE A 10 -7.70 -6.40 -1.91
C ILE A 10 -6.81 -5.16 -1.71
N ASP A 11 -7.42 -3.98 -1.59
CA ASP A 11 -6.72 -2.72 -1.31
C ASP A 11 -6.00 -2.76 0.04
N LEU A 12 -6.63 -3.33 1.08
CA LEU A 12 -6.01 -3.51 2.41
C LEU A 12 -4.81 -4.45 2.36
N ASN A 13 -4.91 -5.56 1.64
CA ASN A 13 -3.80 -6.50 1.46
C ASN A 13 -2.65 -5.84 0.69
N ALA A 14 -2.94 -5.06 -0.36
CA ALA A 14 -1.92 -4.32 -1.09
C ALA A 14 -1.19 -3.29 -0.21
N LEU A 15 -1.92 -2.57 0.67
CA LEU A 15 -1.33 -1.66 1.66
C LEU A 15 -0.43 -2.37 2.65
N PHE A 16 -0.85 -3.54 3.14
CA PHE A 16 -0.04 -4.34 4.05
C PHE A 16 1.29 -4.74 3.40
N LYS A 17 1.24 -5.22 2.15
CA LYS A 17 2.43 -5.58 1.37
C LYS A 17 3.34 -4.37 1.17
N PHE A 18 2.78 -3.22 0.77
CA PHE A 18 3.51 -1.97 0.63
C PHE A 18 4.26 -1.59 1.91
N LYS A 19 3.59 -1.65 3.07
CA LYS A 19 4.21 -1.34 4.36
C LYS A 19 5.44 -2.21 4.64
N GLN A 20 5.37 -3.51 4.33
CA GLN A 20 6.51 -4.41 4.57
C GLN A 20 7.68 -4.10 3.63
N ILE A 21 7.42 -3.87 2.35
CA ILE A 21 8.44 -3.47 1.38
C ILE A 21 9.08 -2.13 1.80
N ARG A 22 8.28 -1.12 2.16
CA ARG A 22 8.80 0.16 2.63
C ARG A 22 9.71 -0.01 3.84
N ASN A 23 9.32 -0.85 4.80
CA ASN A 23 10.16 -1.14 5.97
C ASN A 23 11.47 -1.82 5.60
N LEU A 24 11.44 -2.71 4.61
CA LEU A 24 12.65 -3.36 4.09
C LEU A 24 13.64 -2.32 3.54
N TYR A 25 13.15 -1.40 2.71
CA TYR A 25 14.00 -0.35 2.12
C TYR A 25 14.47 0.67 3.17
N ALA A 26 13.61 1.05 4.12
CA ALA A 26 13.94 2.02 5.15
C ALA A 26 14.95 1.51 6.20
N HIS A 27 14.98 0.21 6.47
CA HIS A 27 15.75 -0.35 7.60
C HIS A 27 16.74 -1.44 7.22
N LYS A 28 16.61 -2.04 6.04
CA LYS A 28 17.39 -3.20 5.59
C LYS A 28 18.00 -2.99 4.19
N ASN A 29 17.97 -1.77 3.66
CA ASN A 29 18.49 -1.42 2.33
C ASN A 29 17.94 -2.33 1.21
N GLY A 30 16.71 -2.80 1.34
CA GLY A 30 16.07 -3.68 0.35
C GLY A 30 16.48 -5.16 0.42
N ILE A 31 17.27 -5.58 1.43
CA ILE A 31 17.68 -6.98 1.60
C ILE A 31 16.63 -7.74 2.41
N ALA A 32 16.06 -8.80 1.82
CA ALA A 32 15.07 -9.68 2.43
C ALA A 32 15.60 -10.35 3.72
N ASP A 33 14.96 -10.07 4.86
CA ASP A 33 15.23 -10.72 6.14
C ASP A 33 14.10 -11.69 6.55
N LYS A 34 14.32 -12.49 7.60
CA LYS A 34 13.32 -13.46 8.08
C LYS A 34 11.96 -12.82 8.39
N ILE A 35 11.98 -11.62 8.99
CA ILE A 35 10.74 -10.92 9.38
C ILE A 35 9.93 -10.53 8.14
N PHE A 36 10.60 -10.08 7.08
CA PHE A 36 9.98 -9.77 5.80
C PHE A 36 9.38 -11.02 5.15
N LEU A 37 10.14 -12.12 5.08
CA LEU A 37 9.72 -13.38 4.48
C LEU A 37 8.55 -14.01 5.23
N ASP A 38 8.56 -13.94 6.57
CA ASP A 38 7.46 -14.44 7.40
C ASP A 38 6.15 -13.68 7.16
N LYS A 39 6.25 -12.39 6.83
CA LYS A 39 5.09 -11.54 6.55
C LYS A 39 4.63 -11.59 5.10
N LEU A 40 5.49 -11.97 4.16
CA LEU A 40 5.20 -12.03 2.72
C LEU A 40 5.53 -13.42 2.14
N LYS A 41 4.87 -14.45 2.68
CA LYS A 41 5.12 -15.86 2.33
C LYS A 41 4.77 -16.22 0.89
N ASP A 42 3.97 -15.40 0.22
CA ASP A 42 3.56 -15.58 -1.17
C ASP A 42 4.59 -15.09 -2.19
N LEU A 43 5.62 -14.35 -1.75
CA LEU A 43 6.66 -13.84 -2.62
C LEU A 43 7.85 -14.81 -2.72
N LYS A 44 8.40 -14.95 -3.94
CA LYS A 44 9.49 -15.88 -4.25
C LYS A 44 10.87 -15.31 -3.90
N TYR A 45 11.04 -14.75 -2.70
CA TYR A 45 12.32 -14.26 -2.20
C TYR A 45 12.94 -15.25 -1.21
N ARG A 46 14.27 -15.21 -1.10
CA ARG A 46 15.07 -15.91 -0.10
C ARG A 46 15.75 -14.91 0.82
N GLU A 47 16.17 -15.36 1.99
CA GLU A 47 16.91 -14.51 2.93
C GLU A 47 18.23 -14.06 2.30
N GLY A 48 18.48 -12.75 2.31
CA GLY A 48 19.64 -12.14 1.65
C GLY A 48 19.38 -11.65 0.21
N ASP A 49 18.25 -11.98 -0.40
CA ASP A 49 17.90 -11.48 -1.74
C ASP A 49 17.66 -9.96 -1.70
N ILE A 50 18.09 -9.28 -2.76
CA ILE A 50 17.69 -7.89 -3.00
C ILE A 50 16.28 -7.90 -3.59
N VAL A 51 15.34 -7.31 -2.87
CA VAL A 51 13.95 -7.18 -3.32
C VAL A 51 13.88 -6.02 -4.29
N ASP A 52 13.87 -6.31 -5.59
CA ASP A 52 13.76 -5.28 -6.63
C ASP A 52 12.30 -4.82 -6.79
N LEU A 53 12.09 -3.51 -6.89
CA LEU A 53 10.75 -2.94 -7.08
C LEU A 53 10.50 -2.72 -8.56
N ASP A 54 9.84 -3.69 -9.19
CA ASP A 54 9.42 -3.52 -10.57
C ASP A 54 8.33 -2.43 -10.71
N LEU A 55 8.17 -1.94 -11.95
CA LEU A 55 7.18 -0.93 -12.29
C LEU A 55 5.74 -1.36 -11.97
N ASN A 56 5.45 -2.66 -11.96
CA ASN A 56 4.12 -3.17 -11.67
C ASN A 56 3.78 -2.97 -10.19
N ILE A 57 4.73 -3.30 -9.30
CA ILE A 57 4.59 -3.10 -7.86
C ILE A 57 4.38 -1.62 -7.55
N ILE A 58 5.17 -0.74 -8.17
CA ILE A 58 5.06 0.72 -8.01
C ILE A 58 3.67 1.23 -8.47
N ASN A 59 3.18 0.72 -9.60
CA ASN A 59 1.86 1.10 -10.13
C ASN A 59 0.72 0.65 -9.23
N VAL A 60 0.77 -0.58 -8.70
CA VAL A 60 -0.22 -1.08 -7.72
C VAL A 60 -0.26 -0.17 -6.50
N TYR A 61 0.90 0.24 -5.97
CA TYR A 61 0.95 1.14 -4.81
C TYR A 61 0.41 2.53 -5.11
N SER A 62 0.73 3.08 -6.28
CA SER A 62 0.22 4.38 -6.71
C SER A 62 -1.31 4.38 -6.81
N GLN A 63 -1.90 3.31 -7.37
CA GLN A 63 -3.35 3.15 -7.46
C GLN A 63 -4.01 3.08 -6.09
N VAL A 64 -3.44 2.31 -5.16
CA VAL A 64 -4.01 2.13 -3.82
C VAL A 64 -3.95 3.43 -3.01
N VAL A 65 -2.83 4.17 -3.08
CA VAL A 65 -2.71 5.50 -2.45
C VAL A 65 -3.74 6.47 -3.03
N HIS A 66 -3.91 6.47 -4.36
CA HIS A 66 -4.89 7.32 -5.02
C HIS A 66 -6.33 7.03 -4.58
N LYS A 67 -6.71 5.74 -4.50
CA LYS A 67 -8.03 5.34 -3.97
C LYS A 67 -8.27 5.83 -2.54
N ILE A 68 -7.26 5.73 -1.67
CA ILE A 68 -7.36 6.20 -0.28
C ILE A 68 -7.54 7.72 -0.23
N ALA A 69 -6.79 8.46 -1.04
CA ALA A 69 -6.90 9.91 -1.11
C ALA A 69 -8.31 10.34 -1.55
N ILE A 70 -8.83 9.77 -2.65
CA ILE A 70 -10.20 10.03 -3.11
C ILE A 70 -11.21 9.71 -2.02
N GLN A 71 -11.05 8.58 -1.33
CA GLN A 71 -11.98 8.16 -0.29
C GLN A 71 -11.95 9.11 0.91
N PHE A 72 -10.76 9.56 1.31
CA PHE A 72 -10.59 10.56 2.35
C PHE A 72 -11.27 11.88 1.96
N ASP A 73 -10.99 12.39 0.76
CA ASP A 73 -11.58 13.64 0.25
C ASP A 73 -13.11 13.55 0.18
N THR A 74 -13.64 12.43 -0.31
CA THR A 74 -15.10 12.21 -0.39
C THR A 74 -15.73 12.19 1.01
N CYS A 75 -15.09 11.53 1.98
CA CYS A 75 -15.55 11.52 3.36
C CYS A 75 -15.46 12.90 4.01
N PHE A 76 -14.38 13.65 3.71
CA PHE A 76 -14.16 14.99 4.24
C PHE A 76 -15.23 15.95 3.72
N ILE A 77 -15.42 16.02 2.40
CA ILE A 77 -16.45 16.84 1.75
C ILE A 77 -17.85 16.48 2.26
N SER A 78 -18.15 15.19 2.40
CA SER A 78 -19.46 14.74 2.91
C SER A 78 -19.71 15.15 4.37
N LYS A 79 -18.66 15.27 5.20
CA LYS A 79 -18.81 15.64 6.62
C LYS A 79 -18.68 17.13 6.88
N PHE A 80 -17.95 17.83 6.01
CA PHE A 80 -17.58 19.23 6.16
C PHE A 80 -17.81 19.99 4.84
N PRO A 81 -19.07 20.05 4.34
CA PRO A 81 -19.39 20.65 3.05
C PRO A 81 -19.04 22.15 2.97
N GLU A 82 -18.97 22.84 4.10
CA GLU A 82 -18.60 24.26 4.21
C GLU A 82 -17.15 24.57 3.85
N PHE A 83 -16.28 23.54 3.76
CA PHE A 83 -14.89 23.68 3.35
C PHE A 83 -14.66 23.42 1.85
N VAL A 84 -15.74 23.21 1.08
CA VAL A 84 -15.66 23.09 -0.38
C VAL A 84 -15.64 24.50 -0.98
N ILE A 85 -14.50 24.89 -1.54
CA ILE A 85 -14.30 26.16 -2.26
C ILE A 85 -14.69 25.99 -3.73
#